data_AF-A0A959P1Y1-F1
#
_entry.id   AF-A0A959P1Y1-F1
#
_cell.length_a   1.000
_cell.length_b   1.000
_cell.length_c   1.000
_cell.angle_alpha   90.00
_cell.angle_beta   90.00
_cell.angle_gamma   90.00
#
_symmetry.space_group_name_H-M   'P 1'
#
loop_
_entity.id
_entity.type
_entity.pdbx_description
1 polymer ?
#
loop_
_entity_poly.entity_id
_entity_poly.type
_entity_poly.pdbx_seq_one_letter_code
_entity_poly.pdbx_strand_id
1 'polypeptide(L)'
;MIKKYTSHQDELYTVFKESLKQTQTFQIKLSELESKAVKNLLAATFEELKEKYKLRKVKKYLEKLTENILENLELFKIPAQTKNQEDTQSAENLVAYQVNLILDNSHLKETPVVIETSPTFTNLFGAIEKYNDGSGVWQSDFTNIKSGSMLRANGGFLVLNAMDAIQEPGVWKTLKRVLLYGKLEIQDLSSLYQVTTSTLKPEPIEIKCKVILIGNNYSYHMLSNYEDDFNKIFKIKAEFDYEMDRTESTLLEYAKVIKKLITQEKLLEFDKSAVGKIIEYGARFAGNQDKLTTRFAYISDLAREANFWAKDVGNKIITSHHVEKA
;
A
#
# COMPACT_ATOMS: atom_id res chain seq x y z
N MET A 1 64.10 35.96 44.89
CA MET A 1 63.82 35.12 43.70
C MET A 1 62.45 34.45 43.75
N ILE A 2 62.07 33.81 44.87
CA ILE A 2 60.79 33.08 45.00
C ILE A 2 59.54 33.95 44.72
N LYS A 3 59.49 35.20 45.21
CA LYS A 3 58.35 36.12 44.95
C LYS A 3 58.16 36.52 43.48
N LYS A 4 59.25 36.61 42.69
CA LYS A 4 59.18 36.89 41.24
C LYS A 4 58.75 35.64 40.46
N TYR A 5 59.15 34.46 40.92
CA TYR A 5 58.75 33.19 40.32
C TYR A 5 57.24 32.93 40.49
N THR A 6 56.70 33.18 41.68
CA THR A 6 55.25 33.07 41.93
C THR A 6 54.44 34.11 41.16
N SER A 7 54.91 35.37 41.02
CA SER A 7 54.16 36.35 40.23
C SER A 7 54.15 36.02 38.73
N HIS A 8 55.25 35.47 38.19
CA HIS A 8 55.27 35.01 36.81
C HIS A 8 54.42 33.75 36.60
N GLN A 9 54.27 32.86 37.59
CA GLN A 9 53.32 31.74 37.51
C GLN A 9 51.86 32.23 37.51
N ASP A 10 51.53 33.25 38.30
CA ASP A 10 50.19 33.86 38.31
C ASP A 10 49.88 34.59 36.99
N GLU A 11 50.86 35.29 36.39
CA GLU A 11 50.76 35.86 35.04
C GLU A 11 50.57 34.77 33.97
N LEU A 12 51.30 33.67 34.04
CA LEU A 12 51.17 32.56 33.09
C LEU A 12 49.80 31.88 33.20
N TYR A 13 49.26 31.76 34.42
CA TYR A 13 47.92 31.21 34.66
C TYR A 13 46.81 32.12 34.14
N THR A 14 46.97 33.45 34.28
CA THR A 14 46.02 34.43 33.73
C THR A 14 46.04 34.44 32.20
N VAL A 15 47.23 34.45 31.58
CA VAL A 15 47.38 34.34 30.12
C VAL A 15 46.81 33.02 29.60
N PHE A 16 47.02 31.90 30.28
CA PHE A 16 46.45 30.60 29.91
C PHE A 16 44.91 30.61 29.96
N LYS A 17 44.33 31.21 31.01
CA LYS A 17 42.88 31.36 31.14
C LYS A 17 42.27 32.26 30.06
N GLU A 18 42.98 33.33 29.68
CA GLU A 18 42.59 34.19 28.56
C GLU A 18 42.70 33.47 27.22
N SER A 19 43.78 32.71 27.00
CA SER A 19 43.94 31.86 25.80
C SER A 19 42.80 30.85 25.68
N LEU A 20 42.40 30.17 26.77
CA LEU A 20 41.27 29.24 26.74
C LEU A 20 39.95 29.93 26.39
N LYS A 21 39.69 31.12 26.94
CA LYS A 21 38.52 31.93 26.58
C LYS A 21 38.56 32.38 25.12
N GLN A 22 39.72 32.79 24.62
CA GLN A 22 39.90 33.16 23.21
C GLN A 22 39.66 31.96 22.29
N THR A 23 40.17 30.77 22.63
CA THR A 23 39.90 29.54 21.88
C THR A 23 38.42 29.20 21.88
N GLN A 24 37.73 29.28 23.03
CA GLN A 24 36.28 29.04 23.10
C GLN A 24 35.48 30.04 22.28
N THR A 25 35.78 31.33 22.40
CA THR A 25 35.09 32.37 21.61
C THR A 25 35.38 32.27 20.11
N PHE A 26 36.59 31.85 19.74
CA PHE A 26 36.93 31.53 18.35
C PHE A 26 36.11 30.35 17.83
N GLN A 27 36.02 29.25 18.59
CA GLN A 27 35.23 28.07 18.22
C GLN A 27 33.74 28.39 18.04
N ILE A 28 33.15 29.20 18.93
CA ILE A 28 31.76 29.65 18.81
C ILE A 28 31.55 30.51 17.57
N LYS A 29 32.45 31.48 17.32
CA LYS A 29 32.35 32.33 16.13
C LYS A 29 32.54 31.54 14.84
N LEU A 30 33.42 30.53 14.86
CA LEU A 30 33.65 29.65 13.72
C LEU A 30 32.39 28.84 13.41
N SER A 31 31.76 28.22 14.41
CA SER A 31 30.52 27.46 14.22
C SER A 31 29.34 28.35 13.78
N GLU A 32 29.24 29.58 14.28
CA GLU A 32 28.25 30.56 13.84
C GLU A 32 28.44 30.95 12.36
N LEU A 33 29.68 31.19 11.93
CA LEU A 33 30.01 31.51 10.54
C LEU A 33 29.71 30.32 9.61
N GLU A 34 30.10 29.12 10.02
CA GLU A 34 29.82 27.88 9.29
C GLU A 34 28.30 27.65 9.16
N SER A 35 27.57 27.73 10.27
CA SER A 35 26.11 27.60 10.29
C SER A 35 25.44 28.62 9.37
N LYS A 36 25.91 29.87 9.36
CA LYS A 36 25.39 30.92 8.47
C LYS A 36 25.69 30.63 6.99
N ALA A 37 26.89 30.16 6.67
CA ALA A 37 27.27 29.80 5.31
C ALA A 37 26.42 28.63 4.79
N VAL A 38 26.29 27.56 5.58
CA VAL A 38 25.50 26.38 5.23
C VAL A 38 24.01 26.73 5.13
N LYS A 39 23.49 27.57 6.02
CA LYS A 39 22.09 28.03 5.95
C LYS A 39 21.78 28.75 4.63
N ASN A 40 22.68 29.60 4.16
CA ASN A 40 22.51 30.29 2.87
C ASN A 40 22.54 29.30 1.70
N LEU A 41 23.42 28.30 1.75
CA LEU A 41 23.51 27.26 0.73
C LEU A 41 22.23 26.39 0.72
N LEU A 42 21.75 25.96 1.89
CA LEU A 42 20.50 25.21 2.02
C LEU A 42 19.28 26.02 1.57
N ALA A 43 19.26 27.32 1.86
CA ALA A 43 18.20 28.22 1.41
C ALA A 43 18.11 28.24 -0.12
N ALA A 44 19.25 28.43 -0.80
CA ALA A 44 19.31 28.41 -2.27
C ALA A 44 18.90 27.04 -2.85
N THR A 45 19.40 25.93 -2.30
CA THR A 45 19.08 24.58 -2.79
C THR A 45 17.60 24.22 -2.60
N PHE A 46 16.99 24.64 -1.49
CA PHE A 46 15.58 24.33 -1.19
C PHE A 46 14.59 25.33 -1.78
N GLU A 47 15.05 26.45 -2.34
CA GLU A 47 14.19 27.46 -2.96
C GLU A 47 13.41 26.86 -4.13
N GLU A 48 14.10 26.19 -5.06
CA GLU A 48 13.49 25.49 -6.19
C GLU A 48 12.44 24.45 -5.75
N LEU A 49 12.75 23.69 -4.69
CA LEU A 49 11.83 22.68 -4.15
C LEU A 49 10.60 23.31 -3.50
N LYS A 50 10.76 24.44 -2.79
CA LYS A 50 9.66 25.18 -2.17
C LYS A 50 8.74 25.84 -3.19
N GLU A 51 9.30 26.26 -4.33
CA GLU A 51 8.52 26.79 -5.46
C GLU A 51 7.76 25.70 -6.19
N LYS A 52 8.43 24.57 -6.49
CA LYS A 52 7.83 23.41 -7.16
C LYS A 52 6.74 22.76 -6.33
N TYR A 53 6.96 22.58 -5.03
CA TYR A 53 6.04 21.90 -4.12
C TYR A 53 5.36 22.87 -3.15
N LYS A 54 4.17 23.37 -3.52
CA LYS A 54 3.41 24.36 -2.74
C LYS A 54 2.72 23.80 -1.49
N LEU A 55 2.88 22.51 -1.18
CA LEU A 55 2.25 21.84 -0.05
C LEU A 55 2.87 22.30 1.29
N ARG A 56 2.03 22.68 2.26
CA ARG A 56 2.46 23.11 3.60
C ARG A 56 3.31 22.04 4.32
N LYS A 57 2.98 20.76 4.14
CA LYS A 57 3.73 19.64 4.74
C LYS A 57 5.17 19.55 4.21
N VAL A 58 5.38 19.77 2.91
CA VAL A 58 6.71 19.74 2.27
C VAL A 58 7.55 20.91 2.78
N LYS A 59 6.99 22.11 2.86
CA LYS A 59 7.70 23.28 3.42
C LYS A 59 8.15 23.05 4.86
N LYS A 60 7.26 22.53 5.71
CA LYS A 60 7.56 22.19 7.11
C LYS A 60 8.63 21.11 7.22
N TYR A 61 8.64 20.13 6.32
CA TYR A 61 9.67 19.10 6.27
C TYR A 61 11.04 19.71 5.91
N LEU A 62 11.11 20.55 4.87
CA LEU A 62 12.35 21.22 4.47
C LEU A 62 12.89 22.18 5.55
N GLU A 63 12.01 22.86 6.29
CA GLU A 63 12.39 23.69 7.44
C GLU A 63 13.04 22.85 8.54
N LYS A 64 12.38 21.76 8.96
CA LYS A 64 12.93 20.82 9.95
C LYS A 64 14.25 20.18 9.49
N LEU A 65 14.35 19.84 8.21
CA LEU A 65 15.56 19.29 7.64
C LEU A 65 16.70 20.31 7.65
N THR A 66 16.40 21.60 7.39
CA THR A 66 17.38 22.69 7.51
C THR A 66 17.87 22.83 8.95
N GLU A 67 16.95 22.87 9.92
CA GLU A 67 17.30 22.95 11.35
C GLU A 67 18.18 21.76 11.77
N ASN A 68 17.81 20.54 11.38
CA ASN A 68 18.53 19.34 11.74
C ASN A 68 19.94 19.27 11.13
N ILE A 69 20.12 19.71 9.88
CA ILE A 69 21.46 19.81 9.27
C ILE A 69 22.34 20.83 10.02
N LEU A 70 21.78 21.98 10.41
CA LEU A 70 22.52 23.02 11.13
C LEU A 70 22.93 22.57 12.54
N GLU A 71 22.12 21.74 13.20
CA GLU A 71 22.45 21.13 14.49
C GLU A 71 23.52 20.04 14.37
N ASN A 72 23.59 19.36 13.21
CA ASN A 72 24.46 18.20 12.99
C ASN A 72 25.49 18.41 11.87
N LEU A 73 26.06 19.62 11.77
CA LEU A 73 27.02 19.98 10.72
C LEU A 73 28.24 19.05 10.69
N GLU A 74 28.67 18.55 11.84
CA GLU A 74 29.81 17.63 11.96
C GLU A 74 29.62 16.35 11.13
N LEU A 75 28.38 15.86 10.95
CA LEU A 75 28.09 14.68 10.13
C LEU A 75 28.43 14.90 8.64
N PHE A 76 28.47 16.16 8.20
CA PHE A 76 28.74 16.54 6.81
C PHE A 76 30.19 16.99 6.58
N LYS A 77 31.00 17.06 7.65
CA LYS A 77 32.42 17.49 7.58
C LYS A 77 33.39 16.34 7.27
N ILE A 78 32.89 15.14 7.02
CA ILE A 78 33.72 13.95 6.80
C ILE A 78 34.62 14.17 5.57
N PRO A 79 35.96 14.14 5.72
CA PRO A 79 36.87 14.32 4.59
C PRO A 79 36.81 13.11 3.66
N ALA A 80 36.82 13.35 2.35
CA ALA A 80 36.71 12.35 1.28
C ALA A 80 37.89 11.32 1.20
N GLN A 81 38.71 11.17 2.25
CA GLN A 81 39.95 10.37 2.21
C GLN A 81 40.03 9.19 3.20
N THR A 82 39.09 8.98 4.12
CA THR A 82 39.10 7.82 5.04
C THR A 82 38.30 6.63 4.48
N LYS A 83 38.80 6.03 3.39
CA LYS A 83 38.17 4.87 2.68
C LYS A 83 38.20 3.52 3.41
N ASN A 84 38.44 3.46 4.72
CA ASN A 84 38.51 2.20 5.46
C ASN A 84 37.53 2.20 6.64
N GLN A 85 36.55 1.29 6.59
CA GLN A 85 35.58 0.90 7.64
C GLN A 85 34.61 1.98 8.16
N GLU A 86 34.96 3.26 8.19
CA GLU A 86 34.09 4.38 8.63
C GLU A 86 33.00 4.77 7.60
N ASP A 87 33.14 4.35 6.34
CA ASP A 87 32.18 4.65 5.26
C ASP A 87 30.79 4.02 5.49
N THR A 88 30.73 2.85 6.14
CA THR A 88 29.45 2.14 6.42
C THR A 88 28.60 2.91 7.44
N GLN A 89 29.23 3.40 8.51
CA GLN A 89 28.57 4.12 9.60
C GLN A 89 28.18 5.55 9.18
N SER A 90 28.97 6.14 8.28
CA SER A 90 28.70 7.45 7.68
C SER A 90 27.52 7.41 6.70
N ALA A 91 27.39 6.34 5.91
CA ALA A 91 26.25 6.12 5.03
C ALA A 91 24.94 5.88 5.82
N GLU A 92 24.99 5.16 6.94
CA GLU A 92 23.85 4.97 7.85
C GLU A 92 23.34 6.29 8.44
N ASN A 93 24.25 7.20 8.81
CA ASN A 93 23.88 8.52 9.35
C ASN A 93 23.14 9.41 8.34
N LEU A 94 23.36 9.21 7.03
CA LEU A 94 22.69 9.98 5.98
C LEU A 94 21.30 9.45 5.62
N VAL A 95 20.92 8.24 6.08
CA VAL A 95 19.58 7.67 5.86
C VAL A 95 18.49 8.60 6.39
N ALA A 96 18.74 9.31 7.50
CA ALA A 96 17.82 10.28 8.09
C ALA A 96 17.35 11.40 7.13
N TYR A 97 18.13 11.69 6.08
CA TYR A 97 17.84 12.73 5.09
C TYR A 97 17.23 12.19 3.78
N GLN A 98 17.02 10.88 3.67
CA GLN A 98 16.38 10.29 2.51
C GLN A 98 14.85 10.50 2.52
N VAL A 99 14.22 10.26 1.37
CA VAL A 99 12.76 10.29 1.22
C VAL A 99 12.30 8.91 0.77
N ASN A 100 11.39 8.31 1.53
CA ASN A 100 10.78 7.04 1.17
C ASN A 100 9.53 7.27 0.30
N LEU A 101 9.59 6.87 -0.97
CA LEU A 101 8.45 6.86 -1.88
C LEU A 101 7.63 5.58 -1.68
N ILE A 102 6.61 5.67 -0.82
CA ILE A 102 5.76 4.50 -0.51
C ILE A 102 4.72 4.18 -1.58
N LEU A 103 4.33 5.16 -2.40
CA LEU A 103 3.35 4.98 -3.48
C LEU A 103 3.67 5.92 -4.64
N ASP A 104 3.83 5.38 -5.85
CA ASP A 104 3.95 6.14 -7.09
C ASP A 104 2.72 5.90 -7.98
N ASN A 105 1.97 6.98 -8.25
CA ASN A 105 0.82 6.98 -9.15
C ASN A 105 1.06 7.83 -10.41
N SER A 106 2.31 8.17 -10.73
CA SER A 106 2.67 9.05 -11.86
C SER A 106 2.18 8.54 -13.23
N HIS A 107 2.06 7.22 -13.39
CA HIS A 107 1.59 6.58 -14.62
C HIS A 107 0.10 6.21 -14.61
N LEU A 108 -0.61 6.47 -13.51
CA LEU A 108 -2.00 6.07 -13.33
C LEU A 108 -2.93 7.04 -14.09
N LYS A 109 -3.61 6.54 -15.14
CA LYS A 109 -4.52 7.35 -15.98
C LYS A 109 -5.99 7.19 -15.61
N GLU A 110 -6.34 6.11 -14.92
CA GLU A 110 -7.70 5.73 -14.57
C GLU A 110 -7.87 5.62 -13.06
N THR A 111 -9.11 5.56 -12.58
CA THR A 111 -9.40 5.37 -11.16
C THR A 111 -8.83 4.02 -10.68
N PRO A 112 -8.08 3.98 -9.57
CA PRO A 112 -7.46 2.75 -9.10
C PRO A 112 -8.54 1.75 -8.65
N VAL A 113 -8.48 0.53 -9.18
CA VAL A 113 -9.29 -0.60 -8.74
C VAL A 113 -8.34 -1.70 -8.30
N VAL A 114 -8.25 -1.92 -7.00
CA VAL A 114 -7.37 -2.93 -6.40
C VAL A 114 -8.23 -4.10 -5.94
N ILE A 115 -7.96 -5.28 -6.50
CA ILE A 115 -8.54 -6.53 -6.03
C ILE A 115 -7.51 -7.20 -5.14
N GLU A 116 -7.78 -7.31 -3.85
CA GLU A 116 -6.90 -8.00 -2.91
C GLU A 116 -7.45 -9.41 -2.63
N THR A 117 -6.73 -10.40 -3.16
CA THR A 117 -7.09 -11.82 -3.01
C THR A 117 -6.56 -12.42 -1.72
N SER A 118 -5.62 -11.77 -1.05
CA SER A 118 -5.02 -12.25 0.19
C SER A 118 -4.98 -11.10 1.21
N PRO A 119 -6.13 -10.79 1.86
CA PRO A 119 -6.32 -9.59 2.67
C PRO A 119 -5.64 -9.69 4.05
N THR A 120 -4.37 -10.09 4.09
CA THR A 120 -3.58 -10.07 5.32
C THR A 120 -3.44 -8.64 5.83
N PHE A 121 -3.18 -8.49 7.13
CA PHE A 121 -3.04 -7.17 7.74
C PHE A 121 -1.97 -6.31 7.02
N THR A 122 -0.81 -6.90 6.73
CA THR A 122 0.29 -6.22 6.06
C THR A 122 -0.05 -5.85 4.62
N ASN A 123 -0.72 -6.74 3.88
CA ASN A 123 -1.12 -6.47 2.51
C ASN A 123 -2.12 -5.34 2.44
N LEU A 124 -3.09 -5.26 3.35
CA LEU A 124 -4.12 -4.22 3.33
C LEU A 124 -3.63 -2.86 3.81
N PHE A 125 -3.00 -2.82 4.99
CA PHE A 125 -2.70 -1.57 5.68
C PHE A 125 -1.26 -1.10 5.50
N GLY A 126 -0.39 -1.96 4.95
CA GLY A 126 1.04 -1.72 4.86
C GLY A 126 1.78 -2.31 6.05
N ALA A 127 3.10 -2.20 6.04
CA ALA A 127 3.97 -2.76 7.06
C ALA A 127 5.17 -1.84 7.32
N ILE A 128 5.74 -2.00 8.51
CA ILE A 128 7.04 -1.46 8.87
C ILE A 128 7.97 -2.67 8.95
N GLU A 129 8.76 -2.88 7.91
CA GLU A 129 9.67 -4.04 7.83
C GLU A 129 10.82 -3.88 8.83
N LYS A 130 11.20 -4.99 9.48
CA LYS A 130 12.38 -5.06 10.33
C LYS A 130 13.45 -5.88 9.62
N TYR A 131 14.69 -5.43 9.69
CA TYR A 131 15.85 -6.17 9.22
C TYR A 131 16.76 -6.54 10.40
N ASN A 132 17.52 -7.61 10.24
CA ASN A 132 18.55 -8.01 11.18
C ASN A 132 19.90 -7.53 10.63
N ASP A 133 20.58 -6.68 11.38
CA ASP A 133 21.89 -6.13 11.03
C ASP A 133 23.06 -7.11 11.26
N GLY A 134 22.77 -8.35 11.64
CA GLY A 134 23.76 -9.38 11.97
C GLY A 134 24.19 -9.37 13.44
N SER A 135 23.80 -8.37 14.24
CA SER A 135 24.03 -8.30 15.69
C SER A 135 22.98 -9.06 16.51
N GLY A 136 21.92 -9.56 15.86
CA GLY A 136 20.78 -10.21 16.51
C GLY A 136 19.70 -9.23 16.99
N VAL A 137 19.91 -7.92 16.80
CA VAL A 137 18.92 -6.88 17.05
C VAL A 137 18.13 -6.62 15.76
N TRP A 138 16.80 -6.66 15.87
CA TRP A 138 15.92 -6.27 14.77
C TRP A 138 15.76 -4.76 14.74
N GLN A 139 16.20 -4.13 13.66
CA GLN A 139 16.11 -2.69 13.45
C GLN A 139 15.10 -2.36 12.35
N SER A 140 14.61 -1.11 12.35
CA SER A 140 13.72 -0.58 11.32
C SER A 140 13.83 0.93 11.28
N ASP A 141 13.79 1.49 10.06
CA ASP A 141 13.73 2.92 9.82
C ASP A 141 12.53 3.31 8.94
N PHE A 142 12.38 4.60 8.64
CA PHE A 142 11.26 5.10 7.85
C PHE A 142 11.30 4.66 6.37
N THR A 143 12.45 4.21 5.86
CA THR A 143 12.61 3.67 4.50
C THR A 143 12.04 2.25 4.38
N ASN A 144 11.91 1.54 5.51
CA ASN A 144 11.28 0.23 5.60
C ASN A 144 9.75 0.28 5.67
N ILE A 145 9.14 1.47 5.62
CA ILE A 145 7.68 1.62 5.55
C ILE A 145 7.20 1.22 4.15
N LYS A 146 6.28 0.25 4.07
CA LYS A 146 5.66 -0.23 2.83
C LYS A 146 4.17 0.09 2.80
N SER A 147 3.67 0.49 1.63
CA SER A 147 2.24 0.74 1.41
C SER A 147 1.44 -0.55 1.29
N GLY A 148 0.22 -0.55 1.82
CA GLY A 148 -0.77 -1.61 1.55
C GLY A 148 -1.72 -1.29 0.40
N SER A 149 -2.55 -2.28 0.06
CA SER A 149 -3.64 -2.23 -0.93
C SER A 149 -4.65 -1.12 -0.66
N MET A 150 -4.90 -0.78 0.61
CA MET A 150 -5.79 0.34 0.96
C MET A 150 -5.22 1.70 0.49
N LEU A 151 -3.90 1.88 0.59
CA LEU A 151 -3.25 3.10 0.10
C LEU A 151 -3.19 3.11 -1.44
N ARG A 152 -2.93 1.96 -2.06
CA ARG A 152 -2.96 1.80 -3.53
C ARG A 152 -4.35 2.09 -4.12
N ALA A 153 -5.42 1.73 -3.40
CA ALA A 153 -6.81 1.98 -3.78
C ALA A 153 -7.30 3.39 -3.44
N ASN A 154 -6.44 4.25 -2.86
CA ASN A 154 -6.83 5.60 -2.47
C ASN A 154 -7.30 6.42 -3.69
N GLY A 155 -8.49 7.01 -3.61
CA GLY A 155 -9.14 7.71 -4.71
C GLY A 155 -10.00 6.82 -5.61
N GLY A 156 -10.10 5.51 -5.33
CA GLY A 156 -10.85 4.56 -6.14
C GLY A 156 -11.52 3.45 -5.32
N PHE A 157 -11.30 2.20 -5.72
CA PHE A 157 -12.00 1.02 -5.20
C PHE A 157 -11.04 -0.05 -4.71
N LEU A 158 -11.36 -0.63 -3.54
CA LEU A 158 -10.73 -1.83 -3.02
C LEU A 158 -11.79 -2.95 -2.98
N VAL A 159 -11.51 -4.06 -3.65
CA VAL A 159 -12.37 -5.24 -3.69
C VAL A 159 -11.78 -6.33 -2.81
N LEU A 160 -12.57 -6.84 -1.87
CA LEU A 160 -12.16 -7.87 -0.91
C LEU A 160 -13.19 -8.98 -0.84
N ASN A 161 -12.74 -10.20 -0.57
CA ASN A 161 -13.63 -11.25 -0.08
C ASN A 161 -13.97 -10.96 1.40
N ALA A 162 -15.27 -10.97 1.72
CA ALA A 162 -15.77 -10.70 3.06
C ALA A 162 -15.26 -11.71 4.09
N MET A 163 -15.26 -13.01 3.76
CA MET A 163 -14.86 -14.05 4.70
C MET A 163 -13.36 -13.98 4.99
N ASP A 164 -12.54 -13.82 3.96
CA ASP A 164 -11.09 -13.73 4.10
C ASP A 164 -10.70 -12.53 4.98
N ALA A 165 -11.36 -11.37 4.79
CA ALA A 165 -11.11 -10.17 5.59
C ALA A 165 -11.54 -10.30 7.07
N ILE A 166 -12.51 -11.17 7.39
CA ILE A 166 -12.99 -11.40 8.76
C ILE A 166 -12.12 -12.44 9.47
N GLN A 167 -11.69 -13.48 8.75
CA GLN A 167 -10.86 -14.56 9.29
C GLN A 167 -9.46 -14.06 9.66
N GLU A 168 -8.93 -13.08 8.90
CA GLU A 168 -7.61 -12.53 9.16
C GLU A 168 -7.57 -11.69 10.46
N PRO A 169 -6.70 -12.05 11.43
CA PRO A 169 -6.64 -11.38 12.72
C PRO A 169 -6.40 -9.87 12.62
N GLY A 170 -7.25 -9.09 13.27
CA GLY A 170 -7.12 -7.64 13.35
C GLY A 170 -7.50 -6.86 12.09
N VAL A 171 -7.72 -7.55 10.96
CA VAL A 171 -8.08 -6.93 9.68
C VAL A 171 -9.44 -6.26 9.75
N TRP A 172 -10.48 -7.02 10.11
CA TRP A 172 -11.84 -6.48 10.17
C TRP A 172 -11.97 -5.26 11.09
N LYS A 173 -11.40 -5.36 12.29
CA LYS A 173 -11.39 -4.25 13.28
C LYS A 173 -10.72 -3.00 12.71
N THR A 174 -9.58 -3.17 12.06
CA THR A 174 -8.81 -2.06 11.50
C THR A 174 -9.49 -1.47 10.28
N LEU A 175 -10.06 -2.31 9.41
CA LEU A 175 -10.82 -1.90 8.24
C LEU A 175 -12.00 -1.02 8.65
N LYS A 176 -12.79 -1.44 9.65
CA LYS A 176 -13.90 -0.63 10.19
C LYS A 176 -13.43 0.74 10.67
N ARG A 177 -12.35 0.78 11.46
CA ARG A 177 -11.76 2.02 11.98
C ARG A 177 -11.33 2.96 10.83
N VAL A 178 -10.63 2.41 9.84
CA VAL A 178 -10.17 3.16 8.67
C VAL A 178 -11.35 3.70 7.86
N LEU A 179 -12.41 2.92 7.66
CA LEU A 179 -13.61 3.33 6.92
C LEU A 179 -14.46 4.35 7.68
N LEU A 180 -14.53 4.26 9.00
CA LEU A 180 -15.27 5.21 9.84
C LEU A 180 -14.57 6.58 9.92
N TYR A 181 -13.25 6.59 10.08
CA TYR A 181 -12.49 7.82 10.31
C TYR A 181 -11.78 8.38 9.06
N GLY A 182 -11.73 7.61 7.96
CA GLY A 182 -11.05 8.01 6.72
C GLY A 182 -9.53 8.16 6.87
N LYS A 183 -8.92 7.50 7.88
CA LYS A 183 -7.50 7.61 8.20
C LYS A 183 -6.84 6.24 8.23
N LEU A 184 -5.80 6.08 7.42
CA LEU A 184 -4.94 4.91 7.38
C LEU A 184 -3.73 5.15 8.29
N GLU A 185 -3.50 4.23 9.22
CA GLU A 185 -2.31 4.22 10.07
C GLU A 185 -1.49 2.99 9.72
N ILE A 186 -0.28 3.19 9.21
CA ILE A 186 0.68 2.10 9.01
C ILE A 186 1.30 1.80 10.37
N GLN A 187 1.13 0.58 10.86
CA GLN A 187 1.57 0.16 12.19
C GLN A 187 2.34 -1.16 12.08
N ASP A 188 3.23 -1.37 13.04
CA ASP A 188 3.89 -2.65 13.23
C ASP A 188 2.89 -3.67 13.80
N LEU A 189 2.75 -4.83 13.15
CA LEU A 189 1.84 -5.90 13.58
C LEU A 189 2.12 -6.35 15.03
N SER A 190 3.40 -6.38 15.44
CA SER A 190 3.79 -6.77 16.80
C SER A 190 3.37 -5.75 17.86
N SER A 191 3.16 -4.49 17.47
CA SER A 191 2.67 -3.42 18.36
C SER A 191 1.17 -3.56 18.67
N LEU A 192 0.37 -4.14 17.76
CA LEU A 192 -1.06 -4.40 17.99
C LEU A 192 -1.27 -5.40 19.13
N TYR A 193 -0.35 -6.35 19.28
CA TYR A 193 -0.37 -7.35 20.35
C TYR A 193 0.42 -6.93 21.59
N GLN A 194 0.89 -5.66 21.63
CA GLN A 194 1.71 -5.12 22.73
C GLN A 194 2.96 -5.95 23.06
N VAL A 195 3.46 -6.73 22.08
CA VAL A 195 4.62 -7.61 22.26
C VAL A 195 5.91 -6.80 22.22
N THR A 196 5.94 -5.68 21.50
CA THR A 196 7.09 -4.77 21.44
C THR A 196 6.68 -3.31 21.39
N THR A 197 7.54 -2.41 21.90
CA THR A 197 7.43 -0.98 21.63
C THR A 197 7.93 -0.71 20.22
N SER A 198 7.02 -0.41 19.29
CA SER A 198 7.41 0.05 17.96
C SER A 198 8.17 1.37 18.08
N THR A 199 9.35 1.45 17.46
CA THR A 199 10.20 2.64 17.43
C THR A 199 9.67 3.72 16.49
N LEU A 200 8.78 3.38 15.56
CA LEU A 200 8.28 4.27 14.51
C LEU A 200 6.76 4.41 14.58
N LYS A 201 6.29 5.66 14.56
CA LYS A 201 4.85 5.98 14.49
C LYS A 201 4.59 6.97 13.35
N PRO A 202 4.33 6.48 12.12
CA PRO A 202 4.01 7.33 10.98
C PRO A 202 2.77 8.20 11.23
N GLU A 203 2.73 9.38 10.63
CA GLU A 203 1.53 10.22 10.65
C GLU A 203 0.38 9.51 9.90
N PRO A 204 -0.86 9.50 10.43
CA PRO A 204 -2.00 8.92 9.72
C PRO A 204 -2.21 9.58 8.35
N ILE A 205 -2.51 8.75 7.34
CA ILE A 205 -2.76 9.18 5.96
C ILE A 205 -4.27 9.29 5.74
N GLU A 206 -4.75 10.43 5.27
CA GLU A 206 -6.15 10.59 4.87
C GLU A 206 -6.41 9.79 3.59
N ILE A 207 -7.43 8.93 3.61
CA ILE A 207 -7.78 8.08 2.48
C ILE A 207 -9.25 8.28 2.06
N LYS A 208 -9.46 8.22 0.74
CA LYS A 208 -10.77 8.28 0.09
C LYS A 208 -10.93 7.04 -0.79
N CYS A 209 -11.15 5.89 -0.16
CA CYS A 209 -11.31 4.61 -0.84
C CYS A 209 -12.72 4.05 -0.63
N LYS A 210 -13.36 3.55 -1.69
CA LYS A 210 -14.61 2.79 -1.61
C LYS A 210 -14.28 1.30 -1.50
N VAL A 211 -14.83 0.62 -0.51
CA VAL A 211 -14.61 -0.83 -0.33
C VAL A 211 -15.81 -1.61 -0.83
N ILE A 212 -15.55 -2.60 -1.68
CA ILE A 212 -16.53 -3.56 -2.18
C ILE A 212 -16.22 -4.91 -1.54
N LEU A 213 -17.15 -5.40 -0.71
CA LEU A 213 -17.06 -6.74 -0.14
C LEU A 213 -17.83 -7.72 -1.01
N ILE A 214 -17.18 -8.81 -1.40
CA ILE A 214 -17.77 -9.93 -2.12
C ILE A 214 -17.95 -11.09 -1.13
N GLY A 215 -19.16 -11.63 -1.05
CA GLY A 215 -19.47 -12.74 -0.16
C GLY A 215 -20.82 -13.35 -0.51
N ASN A 216 -21.15 -14.46 0.16
CA ASN A 216 -22.46 -15.09 0.02
C ASN A 216 -23.47 -14.47 1.01
N ASN A 217 -24.74 -14.89 0.90
CA ASN A 217 -25.80 -14.42 1.79
C ASN A 217 -25.51 -14.72 3.27
N TYR A 218 -24.86 -15.84 3.58
CA TYR A 218 -24.48 -16.19 4.94
C TYR A 218 -23.49 -15.16 5.54
N SER A 219 -22.43 -14.82 4.81
CA SER A 219 -21.46 -13.78 5.22
C SER A 219 -22.14 -12.44 5.44
N TYR A 220 -23.06 -12.05 4.56
CA TYR A 220 -23.83 -10.80 4.72
C TYR A 220 -24.68 -10.81 5.99
N HIS A 221 -25.46 -11.88 6.23
CA HIS A 221 -26.31 -11.97 7.42
C HIS A 221 -25.50 -12.01 8.71
N MET A 222 -24.37 -12.72 8.70
CA MET A 222 -23.47 -12.75 9.84
C MET A 222 -22.96 -11.34 10.17
N LEU A 223 -22.43 -10.61 9.19
CA LEU A 223 -21.97 -9.24 9.39
C LEU A 223 -23.11 -8.29 9.78
N SER A 224 -24.23 -8.30 9.06
CA SER A 224 -25.36 -7.40 9.30
C SER A 224 -26.00 -7.58 10.67
N ASN A 225 -26.02 -8.80 11.22
CA ASN A 225 -26.71 -9.10 12.47
C ASN A 225 -25.79 -9.04 13.69
N TYR A 226 -24.50 -9.34 13.53
CA TYR A 226 -23.55 -9.43 14.64
C TYR A 226 -22.54 -8.28 14.70
N GLU A 227 -22.44 -7.43 13.67
CA GLU A 227 -21.53 -6.28 13.64
C GLU A 227 -22.28 -4.94 13.59
N ASP A 228 -22.33 -4.24 14.72
CA ASP A 228 -23.11 -3.00 14.92
C ASP A 228 -22.82 -1.89 13.89
N ASP A 229 -21.57 -1.78 13.44
CA ASP A 229 -21.13 -0.74 12.51
C ASP A 229 -21.21 -1.18 11.05
N PHE A 230 -21.46 -2.46 10.76
CA PHE A 230 -21.46 -2.97 9.40
C PHE A 230 -22.47 -2.23 8.52
N ASN A 231 -23.72 -2.12 8.97
CA ASN A 231 -24.78 -1.43 8.21
C ASN A 231 -24.58 0.09 8.13
N LYS A 232 -23.77 0.68 9.04
CA LYS A 232 -23.41 2.10 8.98
C LYS A 232 -22.36 2.37 7.90
N ILE A 233 -21.41 1.45 7.77
CA ILE A 233 -20.29 1.53 6.83
C ILE A 233 -20.72 1.07 5.43
N PHE A 234 -21.36 -0.11 5.33
CA PHE A 234 -21.80 -0.74 4.09
C PHE A 234 -23.29 -0.55 3.87
N LYS A 235 -23.65 0.62 3.32
CA LYS A 235 -25.06 1.01 3.13
C LYS A 235 -25.72 0.42 1.89
N ILE A 236 -24.92 -0.01 0.92
CA ILE A 236 -25.39 -0.49 -0.38
C ILE A 236 -25.21 -2.00 -0.43
N LYS A 237 -26.32 -2.72 -0.54
CA LYS A 237 -26.35 -4.15 -0.80
C LYS A 237 -26.65 -4.36 -2.29
N ALA A 238 -25.71 -4.97 -3.01
CA ALA A 238 -25.90 -5.39 -4.39
C ALA A 238 -26.01 -6.91 -4.42
N GLU A 239 -27.24 -7.41 -4.50
CA GLU A 239 -27.51 -8.85 -4.61
C GLU A 239 -27.48 -9.27 -6.08
N PHE A 240 -26.83 -10.40 -6.32
CA PHE A 240 -26.94 -11.11 -7.59
C PHE A 240 -27.94 -12.25 -7.39
N ASP A 241 -29.00 -12.25 -8.17
CA ASP A 241 -29.90 -13.39 -8.22
C ASP A 241 -29.21 -14.58 -8.91
N TYR A 242 -29.63 -15.81 -8.61
CA TYR A 242 -29.12 -17.05 -9.22
C TYR A 242 -29.93 -17.48 -10.45
N GLU A 243 -31.04 -16.79 -10.69
CA GLU A 243 -31.94 -17.00 -11.81
C GLU A 243 -32.38 -15.65 -12.42
N MET A 244 -32.81 -15.70 -13.68
CA MET A 244 -33.40 -14.57 -14.39
C MET A 244 -34.55 -15.05 -15.28
N ASP A 245 -35.49 -14.17 -15.59
CA ASP A 245 -36.61 -14.51 -16.47
C ASP A 245 -36.12 -14.82 -17.89
N ARG A 246 -36.72 -15.84 -18.50
CA ARG A 246 -36.45 -16.24 -19.88
C ARG A 246 -37.34 -15.44 -20.84
N THR A 247 -36.81 -14.35 -21.37
CA THR A 247 -37.46 -13.51 -22.38
C THR A 247 -36.59 -13.43 -23.63
N GLU A 248 -37.13 -12.96 -24.76
CA GLU A 248 -36.35 -12.81 -25.98
C GLU A 248 -35.12 -11.89 -25.79
N SER A 249 -35.25 -10.84 -24.99
CA SER A 249 -34.13 -9.94 -24.68
C SER A 249 -33.06 -10.62 -23.83
N THR A 250 -33.44 -11.38 -22.79
CA THR A 250 -32.47 -12.08 -21.93
C THR A 250 -31.79 -13.23 -22.65
N LEU A 251 -32.46 -13.90 -23.60
CA LEU A 251 -31.84 -14.91 -24.46
C LEU A 251 -30.71 -14.32 -25.32
N LEU A 252 -30.91 -13.13 -25.88
CA LEU A 252 -29.86 -12.43 -26.64
C LEU A 252 -28.70 -12.00 -25.74
N GLU A 253 -28.98 -11.51 -24.54
CA GLU A 253 -27.94 -11.16 -23.57
C GLU A 253 -27.14 -12.39 -23.13
N TYR A 254 -27.82 -13.51 -22.89
CA TYR A 254 -27.19 -14.78 -22.55
C TYR A 254 -26.27 -15.28 -23.67
N ALA A 255 -26.71 -15.19 -24.92
CA ALA A 255 -25.88 -15.51 -26.09
C ALA A 255 -24.65 -14.58 -26.19
N LYS A 256 -24.77 -13.29 -25.84
CA LYS A 256 -23.62 -12.37 -25.75
C LYS A 256 -22.64 -12.78 -24.65
N VAL A 257 -23.12 -13.27 -23.51
CA VAL A 257 -22.26 -13.80 -22.44
C VAL A 257 -21.47 -15.02 -22.94
N ILE A 258 -22.14 -15.96 -23.62
CA ILE A 258 -21.48 -17.13 -24.23
C ILE A 258 -20.45 -16.66 -25.28
N LYS A 259 -20.79 -15.69 -26.13
CA LYS A 259 -19.84 -15.16 -27.13
C LYS A 259 -18.64 -14.48 -26.49
N LYS A 260 -18.84 -13.76 -25.38
CA LYS A 260 -17.76 -13.16 -24.59
C LYS A 260 -16.84 -14.25 -24.05
N LEU A 261 -17.38 -15.33 -23.48
CA LEU A 261 -16.62 -16.47 -23.01
C LEU A 261 -15.78 -17.11 -24.13
N ILE A 262 -16.39 -17.41 -25.28
CA ILE A 262 -15.70 -17.98 -26.45
C ILE A 262 -14.49 -17.12 -26.84
N THR A 263 -14.67 -15.81 -26.85
CA THR A 263 -13.63 -14.85 -27.25
C THR A 263 -12.51 -14.75 -26.21
N GLN A 264 -12.86 -14.67 -24.92
CA GLN A 264 -11.91 -14.54 -23.83
C GLN A 264 -11.04 -15.80 -23.66
N GLU A 265 -11.65 -16.98 -23.80
CA GLU A 265 -10.97 -18.26 -23.61
C GLU A 265 -10.49 -18.91 -24.91
N LYS A 266 -10.69 -18.24 -26.06
CA LYS A 266 -10.28 -18.72 -27.40
C LYS A 266 -10.82 -20.13 -27.71
N LEU A 267 -12.10 -20.35 -27.39
CA LEU A 267 -12.80 -21.60 -27.72
C LEU A 267 -13.14 -21.65 -29.21
N LEU A 268 -13.49 -22.84 -29.73
CA LEU A 268 -14.07 -22.96 -31.07
C LEU A 268 -15.40 -22.20 -31.14
N GLU A 269 -15.80 -21.80 -32.35
CA GLU A 269 -17.08 -21.12 -32.54
C GLU A 269 -18.26 -22.08 -32.29
N PHE A 270 -19.30 -21.57 -31.64
CA PHE A 270 -20.52 -22.31 -31.35
C PHE A 270 -21.56 -21.97 -32.41
N ASP A 271 -22.19 -22.99 -32.98
CA ASP A 271 -23.32 -22.76 -33.87
C ASP A 271 -24.61 -22.45 -33.07
N LYS A 272 -25.69 -22.11 -33.78
CA LYS A 272 -26.99 -21.84 -33.16
C LYS A 272 -27.55 -23.03 -32.36
N SER A 273 -27.19 -24.25 -32.74
CA SER A 273 -27.70 -25.47 -32.08
C SER A 273 -27.02 -25.67 -30.72
N ALA A 274 -25.72 -25.41 -30.63
CA ALA A 274 -24.96 -25.47 -29.39
C ALA A 274 -25.39 -24.36 -28.42
N VAL A 275 -25.56 -23.13 -28.89
CA VAL A 275 -26.05 -22.02 -28.06
C VAL A 275 -27.47 -22.32 -27.54
N GLY A 276 -28.36 -22.82 -28.39
CA GLY A 276 -29.69 -23.26 -27.98
C GLY A 276 -29.65 -24.33 -26.89
N LYS A 277 -28.76 -25.33 -27.05
CA LYS A 277 -28.58 -26.40 -26.07
C LYS A 277 -28.05 -25.91 -24.72
N ILE A 278 -27.11 -24.96 -24.72
CA ILE A 278 -26.60 -24.34 -23.50
C ILE A 278 -27.69 -23.54 -22.78
N ILE A 279 -28.54 -22.84 -23.53
CA ILE A 279 -29.68 -22.11 -22.97
C ILE A 279 -30.69 -23.10 -22.35
N GLU A 280 -31.01 -24.20 -23.03
CA GLU A 280 -31.86 -25.27 -22.48
C GLU A 280 -31.28 -25.84 -21.18
N TYR A 281 -29.96 -26.07 -21.15
CA TYR A 281 -29.27 -26.51 -19.94
C TYR A 281 -29.37 -25.46 -18.83
N GLY A 282 -29.24 -24.17 -19.17
CA GLY A 282 -29.41 -23.07 -18.23
C GLY A 282 -30.81 -23.03 -17.61
N ALA A 283 -31.86 -23.31 -18.39
CA ALA A 283 -33.23 -23.44 -17.89
C ALA A 283 -33.43 -24.68 -17.02
N ARG A 284 -32.84 -25.82 -17.43
CA ARG A 284 -32.85 -27.05 -16.64
C ARG A 284 -32.17 -26.85 -15.28
N PHE A 285 -31.05 -26.13 -15.24
CA PHE A 285 -30.33 -25.84 -14.00
C PHE A 285 -31.12 -24.91 -13.07
N ALA A 286 -31.86 -23.94 -13.63
CA ALA A 286 -32.79 -23.11 -12.86
C ALA A 286 -34.01 -23.90 -12.32
N GLY A 287 -34.25 -25.12 -12.82
CA GLY A 287 -35.40 -25.94 -12.42
C GLY A 287 -36.75 -25.39 -12.89
N ASN A 288 -36.75 -24.40 -13.78
CA ASN A 288 -37.96 -23.74 -14.28
C ASN A 288 -37.79 -23.38 -15.76
N GLN A 289 -38.75 -23.75 -16.59
CA GLN A 289 -38.74 -23.51 -18.04
C GLN A 289 -38.79 -22.02 -18.44
N ASP A 290 -39.33 -21.20 -17.55
CA ASP A 290 -39.50 -19.75 -17.74
C ASP A 290 -38.34 -18.94 -17.14
N LYS A 291 -37.31 -19.63 -16.61
CA LYS A 291 -36.12 -19.00 -16.01
C LYS A 291 -34.83 -19.56 -16.59
N LEU A 292 -33.75 -18.81 -16.44
CA LEU A 292 -32.39 -19.19 -16.79
C LEU A 292 -31.47 -18.96 -15.60
N THR A 293 -30.51 -19.86 -15.37
CA THR A 293 -29.51 -19.63 -14.34
C THR A 293 -28.58 -18.48 -14.71
N THR A 294 -28.26 -17.64 -13.73
CA THR A 294 -27.22 -16.59 -13.84
C THR A 294 -25.89 -17.05 -13.25
N ARG A 295 -25.80 -18.32 -12.80
CA ARG A 295 -24.55 -18.93 -12.33
C ARG A 295 -23.69 -19.34 -13.53
N PHE A 296 -23.12 -18.33 -14.18
CA PHE A 296 -22.35 -18.48 -15.42
C PHE A 296 -21.11 -19.37 -15.31
N ALA A 297 -20.64 -19.68 -14.10
CA ALA A 297 -19.56 -20.65 -13.89
C ALA A 297 -19.91 -22.02 -14.49
N TYR A 298 -21.09 -22.57 -14.18
CA TYR A 298 -21.53 -23.88 -14.70
C TYR A 298 -21.67 -23.87 -16.23
N ILE A 299 -22.16 -22.75 -16.78
CA ILE A 299 -22.29 -22.56 -18.22
C ILE A 299 -20.93 -22.48 -18.89
N SER A 300 -19.96 -21.87 -18.21
CA SER A 300 -18.60 -21.77 -18.70
C SER A 300 -17.92 -23.14 -18.71
N ASP A 301 -18.12 -23.94 -17.66
CA ASP A 301 -17.60 -25.31 -17.59
C ASP A 301 -18.20 -26.20 -18.69
N LEU A 302 -19.53 -26.17 -18.87
CA LEU A 302 -20.20 -26.88 -19.96
C LEU A 302 -19.66 -26.47 -21.34
N ALA A 303 -19.42 -25.18 -21.57
CA ALA A 303 -18.86 -24.69 -22.82
C ALA A 303 -17.41 -25.19 -23.04
N ARG A 304 -16.59 -25.27 -21.98
CA ARG A 304 -15.22 -25.81 -22.04
C ARG A 304 -15.23 -27.30 -22.36
N GLU A 305 -16.13 -28.07 -21.73
CA GLU A 305 -16.31 -29.51 -21.98
C GLU A 305 -16.79 -29.77 -23.42
N ALA A 306 -17.77 -29.02 -23.90
CA ALA A 306 -18.23 -29.12 -25.29
C ALA A 306 -17.10 -28.81 -26.30
N ASN A 307 -16.25 -27.83 -25.98
CA ASN A 307 -15.07 -27.50 -26.78
C ASN A 307 -14.01 -28.62 -26.74
N PHE A 308 -13.80 -29.27 -25.60
CA PHE A 308 -12.94 -30.45 -25.50
C PHE A 308 -13.44 -31.57 -26.41
N TRP A 309 -14.72 -31.92 -26.34
CA TRP A 309 -15.31 -32.97 -27.18
C TRP A 309 -15.27 -32.64 -28.68
N ALA A 310 -15.50 -31.39 -29.06
CA ALA A 310 -15.40 -31.00 -30.47
C ALA A 310 -13.96 -31.14 -31.00
N LYS A 311 -12.96 -30.77 -30.19
CA LYS A 311 -11.55 -30.91 -30.56
C LYS A 311 -11.11 -32.37 -30.66
N ASP A 312 -11.56 -33.21 -29.74
CA ASP A 312 -11.27 -34.65 -29.71
C ASP A 312 -11.72 -35.35 -31.00
N VAL A 313 -12.89 -34.97 -31.53
CA VAL A 313 -13.45 -35.50 -32.78
C VAL A 313 -12.95 -34.74 -34.02
N GLY A 314 -12.09 -33.73 -33.87
CA GLY A 314 -11.50 -32.96 -34.97
C GLY A 314 -12.44 -31.93 -35.62
N ASN A 315 -13.55 -31.59 -34.97
CA ASN A 315 -14.51 -30.62 -35.47
C ASN A 315 -14.03 -29.18 -35.26
N LYS A 316 -14.34 -28.30 -36.23
CA LYS A 316 -13.97 -26.88 -36.20
C LYS A 316 -15.04 -25.97 -35.58
N ILE A 317 -16.25 -26.50 -35.40
CA ILE A 317 -17.41 -25.78 -34.87
C ILE A 317 -18.09 -26.69 -33.84
N ILE A 318 -18.51 -26.11 -32.73
CA ILE A 318 -19.24 -26.80 -31.66
C ILE A 318 -20.73 -26.80 -32.03
N THR A 319 -21.35 -27.99 -32.01
CA THR A 319 -22.76 -28.23 -32.29
C THR A 319 -23.47 -28.77 -31.04
N SER A 320 -24.79 -28.88 -31.08
CA SER A 320 -25.58 -29.45 -29.96
C SER A 320 -25.09 -30.83 -29.52
N HIS A 321 -24.58 -31.65 -30.44
CA HIS A 321 -24.08 -33.00 -30.12
C HIS A 321 -22.90 -32.97 -29.13
N HIS A 322 -21.99 -32.01 -29.28
CA HIS A 322 -20.85 -31.88 -28.36
C HIS A 322 -21.29 -31.36 -26.99
N VAL A 323 -22.30 -30.48 -26.95
CA VAL A 323 -22.89 -29.98 -25.70
C VAL A 323 -23.67 -31.07 -24.97
N GLU A 324 -24.35 -31.97 -25.69
CA GLU A 324 -25.04 -33.12 -25.08
C GLU A 324 -24.10 -34.20 -24.57
N LYS A 325 -22.89 -34.27 -25.14
CA LYS A 325 -21.85 -35.21 -24.73
C LYS A 325 -21.04 -34.71 -23.52
N ALA A 326 -20.96 -33.40 -23.34
CA ALA A 326 -20.40 -32.75 -22.16
C ALA A 326 -21.28 -33.04 -20.94
#